data_AF-A0A257VU92-F1
#
_entry.id   AF-A0A257VU92-F1
#
_cell.length_a   1.000
_cell.length_b   1.000
_cell.length_c   1.000
_cell.angle_alpha   90.00
_cell.angle_beta   90.00
_cell.angle_gamma   90.00
#
_symmetry.space_group_name_H-M   'P 1'
#
loop_
_entity.id
_entity.type
_entity.pdbx_description
1 polymer ?
#
loop_
_entity_poly.entity_id
_entity_poly.type
_entity_poly.pdbx_seq_one_letter_code
_entity_poly.pdbx_strand_id
1 'polypeptide(L)'
;ITGGYGSVQVENFDFRHMVSFRRATAYVSGGQSKQDRDGRGPYVSRSTIEIEGFNVLGMVTAAKIFATVSTSIPFSGEEASLYVQAGFDDLRIAGEPVKLELDTEYFNRFPQWSSLTAEVAKSAPKGLSLPVGSSFRNDVLGFTLARNSVRGCKATEIAVPNFGTISLAELFITPYSRRISMIRIELGCPEEGRLEAGGTGGNGVGWP
;
A
#
# COMPACT_ATOMS: atom_id res chain seq x y z
N ILE A 1 5.91 24.41 -9.94
CA ILE A 1 5.84 25.08 -8.62
C ILE A 1 5.85 23.99 -7.56
N THR A 2 6.71 24.05 -6.55
CA THR A 2 6.71 23.08 -5.44
C THR A 2 5.60 23.48 -4.47
N GLY A 3 4.62 22.61 -4.23
CA GLY A 3 3.45 22.88 -3.38
C GLY A 3 3.68 22.51 -1.91
N GLY A 4 4.53 21.51 -1.64
CA GLY A 4 4.91 21.11 -0.28
C GLY A 4 5.84 19.91 -0.27
N TYR A 5 6.63 19.77 0.79
CA TYR A 5 7.52 18.64 1.02
C TYR A 5 7.60 18.34 2.51
N GLY A 6 7.48 17.07 2.89
CA GLY A 6 7.69 16.59 4.25
C GLY A 6 8.42 15.26 4.22
N SER A 7 9.30 15.03 5.18
CA SER A 7 9.98 13.74 5.32
C SER A 7 10.23 13.42 6.79
N VAL A 8 10.20 12.13 7.10
CA VAL A 8 10.54 11.56 8.41
C VAL A 8 11.46 10.38 8.16
N GLN A 9 12.49 10.26 9.01
CA GLN A 9 13.40 9.13 9.02
C GLN A 9 13.58 8.66 10.44
N VAL A 10 13.51 7.34 10.64
CA VAL A 10 13.77 6.66 11.90
C VAL A 10 14.82 5.58 11.62
N GLU A 11 15.83 5.47 12.48
CA GLU A 11 16.90 4.48 12.34
C GLU A 11 17.03 3.66 13.62
N ASN A 12 17.50 2.42 13.46
CA ASN A 12 17.78 1.48 14.55
C ASN A 12 16.62 1.34 15.55
N PHE A 13 15.39 1.23 15.03
CA PHE A 13 14.21 1.04 15.85
C PHE A 13 14.16 -0.42 16.33
N ASP A 14 13.98 -0.59 17.63
CA ASP A 14 13.70 -1.89 18.25
C ASP A 14 12.71 -1.65 19.40
N PHE A 15 11.52 -2.24 19.28
CA PHE A 15 10.55 -2.28 20.36
C PHE A 15 10.54 -3.66 21.01
N ARG A 16 11.23 -3.76 22.16
CA ARG A 16 11.25 -4.96 23.03
C ARG A 16 11.60 -6.26 22.29
N HIS A 17 12.42 -6.18 21.24
CA HIS A 17 12.77 -7.28 20.35
C HIS A 17 11.56 -7.93 19.64
N MET A 18 10.39 -7.29 19.69
CA MET A 18 9.17 -7.76 19.03
C MET A 18 9.09 -7.24 17.61
N VAL A 19 9.36 -5.96 17.41
CA VAL A 19 9.38 -5.31 16.10
C VAL A 19 10.63 -4.46 16.00
N SER A 20 11.39 -4.64 14.93
CA SER A 20 12.58 -3.86 14.65
C SER A 20 12.73 -3.54 13.16
N PHE A 21 13.44 -2.45 12.88
CA PHE A 21 13.90 -2.12 11.54
C PHE A 21 15.18 -1.30 11.60
N ARG A 22 16.05 -1.47 10.60
CA ARG A 22 17.29 -0.70 10.49
C ARG A 22 17.01 0.74 10.11
N ARG A 23 16.11 0.97 9.16
CA ARG A 23 15.71 2.30 8.69
C ARG A 23 14.29 2.31 8.20
N ALA A 24 13.50 3.32 8.58
CA ALA A 24 12.23 3.62 7.97
C ALA A 24 12.23 5.08 7.53
N THR A 25 11.90 5.33 6.26
CA THR A 25 11.81 6.66 5.68
C THR A 25 10.43 6.81 5.08
N ALA A 26 9.74 7.89 5.46
CA ALA A 26 8.51 8.32 4.85
C ALA A 26 8.72 9.72 4.29
N TYR A 27 8.33 9.97 3.04
CA TYR A 27 8.32 11.32 2.52
C TYR A 27 7.11 11.56 1.63
N VAL A 28 6.62 12.79 1.71
CA VAL A 28 5.50 13.29 0.94
C VAL A 28 5.98 14.51 0.17
N SER A 29 5.67 14.56 -1.11
CA SER A 29 5.96 15.72 -1.96
C SER A 29 4.70 16.11 -2.72
N GLY A 30 4.50 17.40 -2.90
CA GLY A 30 3.42 17.98 -3.66
C GLY A 30 3.96 19.09 -4.55
N GLY A 31 3.43 19.20 -5.77
CA GLY A 31 3.82 20.25 -6.68
C GLY A 31 3.01 20.24 -7.95
N GLN A 32 3.07 21.35 -8.68
CA GLN A 32 2.51 21.43 -10.02
C GLN A 32 3.54 20.92 -11.02
N SER A 33 3.16 19.95 -11.86
CA SER A 33 3.95 19.47 -12.98
C SER A 33 4.23 20.60 -13.98
N LYS A 34 5.15 20.37 -14.94
CA LYS A 34 5.52 21.37 -15.95
C LYS A 34 4.26 21.97 -16.58
N GLN A 35 4.21 23.30 -16.55
CA GLN A 35 3.15 24.06 -17.14
C GLN A 35 3.06 23.74 -18.64
N ASP A 36 1.83 23.55 -19.12
CA ASP A 36 1.55 23.63 -20.54
C ASP A 36 1.78 25.07 -21.05
N ARG A 37 1.44 25.32 -22.32
CA ARG A 37 1.61 26.63 -22.95
C ARG A 37 0.91 27.78 -22.19
N ASP A 38 -0.09 27.46 -21.36
CA ASP A 38 -0.96 28.41 -20.65
C ASP A 38 -0.67 28.50 -19.15
N GLY A 39 0.40 27.88 -18.65
CA GLY A 39 0.76 27.96 -17.25
C GLY A 39 0.05 26.95 -16.33
N ARG A 40 -0.65 25.94 -16.88
CA ARG A 40 -1.64 25.13 -16.16
C ARG A 40 -1.32 23.63 -16.19
N GLY A 41 -0.27 23.23 -15.48
CA GLY A 41 0.05 21.82 -15.27
C GLY A 41 -0.80 21.15 -14.19
N PRO A 42 -0.95 19.81 -14.20
CA PRO A 42 -1.63 19.08 -13.13
C PRO A 42 -0.89 19.20 -11.79
N TYR A 43 -1.66 19.16 -10.70
CA TYR A 43 -1.12 19.04 -9.35
C TYR A 43 -0.79 17.58 -9.05
N VAL A 44 0.45 17.33 -8.68
CA VAL A 44 0.96 16.00 -8.38
C VAL A 44 1.33 15.93 -6.90
N SER A 45 0.84 14.91 -6.23
CA SER A 45 1.24 14.54 -4.87
C SER A 45 1.83 13.14 -4.90
N ARG A 46 2.91 12.90 -4.17
CA ARG A 46 3.55 11.59 -4.03
C ARG A 46 3.84 11.32 -2.58
N SER A 47 3.39 10.17 -2.08
CA SER A 47 3.68 9.67 -0.74
C SER A 47 4.41 8.34 -0.86
N THR A 48 5.62 8.28 -0.31
CA THR A 48 6.49 7.11 -0.36
C THR A 48 6.89 6.69 1.04
N ILE A 49 6.89 5.37 1.27
CA ILE A 49 7.45 4.74 2.45
C ILE A 49 8.47 3.69 2.02
N GLU A 50 9.62 3.68 2.68
CA GLU A 50 10.68 2.67 2.53
C GLU A 50 11.10 2.20 3.92
N ILE A 51 11.11 0.89 4.13
CA ILE A 51 11.55 0.24 5.38
C ILE A 51 12.65 -0.75 5.01
N GLU A 52 13.77 -0.69 5.70
CA GLU A 52 14.92 -1.56 5.49
C GLU A 52 15.23 -2.37 6.75
N GLY A 53 15.58 -3.64 6.55
CA GLY A 53 15.91 -4.59 7.63
C GLY A 53 14.74 -4.81 8.57
N PHE A 54 13.52 -4.95 8.04
CA PHE A 54 12.31 -5.18 8.83
C PHE A 54 12.33 -6.57 9.46
N ASN A 55 11.99 -6.66 10.74
CA ASN A 55 11.90 -7.91 11.48
C ASN A 55 10.80 -7.85 12.55
N VAL A 56 9.89 -8.81 12.52
CA VAL A 56 8.91 -9.07 13.57
C VAL A 56 9.18 -10.45 14.17
N LEU A 57 9.65 -10.48 15.41
CA LEU A 57 9.89 -11.70 16.21
C LEU A 57 10.75 -12.78 15.52
N GLY A 58 11.57 -12.42 14.52
CA GLY A 58 12.27 -13.36 13.64
C GLY A 58 11.34 -14.14 12.69
N MET A 59 10.03 -13.94 12.81
CA MET A 59 9.01 -14.65 12.07
C MET A 59 8.75 -14.01 10.72
N VAL A 60 8.61 -12.69 10.66
CA VAL A 60 8.42 -11.95 9.40
C VAL A 60 9.60 -11.03 9.20
N THR A 61 10.39 -11.27 8.15
CA THR A 61 11.57 -10.48 7.85
C THR A 61 11.57 -10.03 6.41
N ALA A 62 12.12 -8.84 6.13
CA ALA A 62 12.35 -8.34 4.79
C ALA A 62 13.58 -7.43 4.76
N ALA A 63 14.43 -7.57 3.75
CA ALA A 63 15.56 -6.67 3.54
C ALA A 63 15.09 -5.26 3.18
N LYS A 64 14.05 -5.17 2.34
CA LYS A 64 13.38 -3.91 2.00
C LYS A 64 11.88 -4.10 1.81
N ILE A 65 11.11 -3.13 2.24
CA ILE A 65 9.70 -2.94 1.93
C ILE A 65 9.59 -1.54 1.36
N PHE A 66 8.94 -1.37 0.21
CA PHE A 66 8.65 -0.04 -0.30
C PHE A 66 7.23 0.04 -0.85
N ALA A 67 6.61 1.20 -0.68
CA ALA A 67 5.35 1.54 -1.31
C ALA A 67 5.32 3.03 -1.64
N THR A 68 4.79 3.36 -2.81
CA THR A 68 4.59 4.72 -3.29
C THR A 68 3.19 4.85 -3.87
N VAL A 69 2.47 5.87 -3.44
CA VAL A 69 1.23 6.33 -4.07
C VAL A 69 1.51 7.70 -4.69
N SER A 70 1.20 7.84 -5.97
CA SER A 70 1.25 9.12 -6.67
C SER A 70 -0.14 9.51 -7.14
N THR A 71 -0.54 10.74 -6.92
CA THR A 71 -1.81 11.31 -7.35
C THR A 71 -1.53 12.45 -8.31
N SER A 72 -2.30 12.53 -9.39
CA SER A 72 -2.26 13.61 -10.38
C SER A 72 -3.68 14.15 -10.56
N ILE A 73 -3.89 15.42 -10.19
CA ILE A 73 -5.16 16.13 -10.30
C ILE A 73 -5.04 17.11 -11.47
N PRO A 74 -5.83 16.95 -12.55
CA PRO A 74 -5.88 17.91 -13.64
C PRO A 74 -6.28 19.31 -13.16
N PHE A 75 -5.72 20.35 -13.77
CA PHE A 75 -6.13 21.73 -13.47
C PHE A 75 -7.59 22.00 -13.87
N SER A 76 -8.14 21.24 -14.83
CA SER A 76 -9.53 21.35 -15.27
C SER A 76 -10.56 20.93 -14.21
N GLY A 77 -10.13 20.31 -13.11
CA GLY A 77 -11.04 19.76 -12.09
C GLY A 77 -11.63 18.41 -12.48
N GLU A 78 -11.14 17.80 -13.57
CA GLU A 78 -11.44 16.42 -13.92
C GLU A 78 -10.94 15.43 -12.85
N GLU A 79 -11.41 14.19 -12.97
CA GLU A 79 -11.10 13.12 -12.04
C GLU A 79 -9.58 12.87 -11.88
N ALA A 80 -9.15 12.76 -10.62
CA ALA A 80 -7.77 12.48 -10.28
C ALA A 80 -7.32 11.10 -10.76
N SER A 81 -6.08 11.02 -11.23
CA SER A 81 -5.39 9.77 -11.54
C SER A 81 -4.51 9.36 -10.37
N LEU A 82 -4.67 8.15 -9.86
CA LEU A 82 -3.87 7.60 -8.77
C LEU A 82 -3.07 6.39 -9.23
N TYR A 83 -1.78 6.39 -8.92
CA TYR A 83 -0.81 5.36 -9.29
C TYR A 83 -0.17 4.74 -8.05
N VAL A 84 0.15 3.47 -8.14
CA VAL A 84 0.70 2.65 -7.07
C VAL A 84 1.99 1.98 -7.55
N GLN A 85 3.02 2.01 -6.72
CA GLN A 85 4.22 1.19 -6.88
C GLN A 85 4.54 0.57 -5.53
N ALA A 86 4.89 -0.71 -5.49
CA ALA A 86 5.19 -1.39 -4.25
C ALA A 86 6.07 -2.61 -4.50
N GLY A 87 6.78 -3.07 -3.47
CA GLY A 87 7.59 -4.26 -3.56
C GLY A 87 8.23 -4.66 -2.24
N PHE A 88 8.78 -5.88 -2.27
CA PHE A 88 9.55 -6.48 -1.20
C PHE A 88 10.88 -6.99 -1.74
N ASP A 89 11.96 -6.77 -0.99
CA ASP A 89 13.24 -7.45 -1.20
C ASP A 89 13.48 -8.44 -0.06
N ASP A 90 13.78 -9.69 -0.41
CA ASP A 90 14.03 -10.82 0.51
C ASP A 90 12.96 -10.99 1.61
N LEU A 91 11.67 -11.00 1.23
CA LEU A 91 10.59 -11.31 2.16
C LEU A 91 10.67 -12.77 2.61
N ARG A 92 10.70 -12.99 3.92
CA ARG A 92 10.70 -14.32 4.53
C ARG A 92 9.67 -14.43 5.64
N ILE A 93 9.04 -15.59 5.71
CA ILE A 93 8.10 -15.96 6.78
C ILE A 93 8.58 -17.28 7.40
N ALA A 94 8.78 -17.30 8.72
CA ALA A 94 9.37 -18.42 9.44
C ALA A 94 10.75 -18.84 8.88
N GLY A 95 11.57 -17.86 8.49
CA GLY A 95 12.90 -18.07 7.87
C GLY A 95 12.87 -18.44 6.38
N GLU A 96 11.69 -18.77 5.85
CA GLU A 96 11.52 -19.27 4.50
C GLU A 96 11.22 -18.16 3.49
N PRO A 97 11.86 -18.17 2.29
CA PRO A 97 11.63 -17.15 1.29
C PRO A 97 10.20 -17.20 0.73
N VAL A 98 9.58 -16.03 0.63
CA VAL A 98 8.26 -15.82 0.06
C VAL A 98 8.40 -15.08 -1.27
N LYS A 99 8.18 -15.81 -2.37
CA LYS A 99 8.13 -15.21 -3.71
C LYS A 99 6.74 -14.62 -3.96
N LEU A 100 6.63 -13.30 -3.84
CA LEU A 100 5.41 -12.56 -4.08
C LEU A 100 5.56 -11.69 -5.33
N GLU A 101 4.68 -11.90 -6.32
CA GLU A 101 4.60 -11.06 -7.51
C GLU A 101 3.46 -10.05 -7.34
N LEU A 102 3.76 -8.76 -7.43
CA LEU A 102 2.76 -7.70 -7.29
C LEU A 102 2.26 -7.19 -8.65
N ASP A 103 0.95 -7.05 -8.80
CA ASP A 103 0.26 -6.55 -9.98
C ASP A 103 -0.10 -5.07 -9.87
N THR A 104 0.90 -4.24 -9.54
CA THR A 104 0.72 -2.79 -9.51
C THR A 104 0.37 -2.22 -10.89
N GLU A 105 0.83 -2.89 -11.96
CA GLU A 105 0.54 -2.51 -13.34
C GLU A 105 -0.95 -2.59 -13.67
N TYR A 106 -1.65 -3.65 -13.22
CA TYR A 106 -3.11 -3.75 -13.42
C TYR A 106 -3.84 -2.52 -12.89
N PHE A 107 -3.55 -2.08 -11.66
CA PHE A 107 -4.19 -0.91 -11.06
C PHE A 107 -3.74 0.42 -11.67
N ASN A 108 -2.54 0.47 -12.26
CA ASN A 108 -2.02 1.65 -12.95
C ASN A 108 -2.58 1.82 -14.36
N ARG A 109 -3.10 0.75 -14.99
CA ARG A 109 -3.87 0.83 -16.25
C ARG A 109 -5.22 1.52 -16.08
N PHE A 110 -5.78 1.48 -14.86
CA PHE A 110 -7.04 2.12 -14.51
C PHE A 110 -6.83 3.13 -13.36
N PRO A 111 -6.14 4.25 -13.61
CA PRO A 111 -5.73 5.18 -12.55
C PRO A 111 -6.90 5.99 -11.98
N GLN A 112 -7.98 6.15 -12.73
CA GLN A 112 -9.21 6.84 -12.33
C GLN A 112 -10.21 5.88 -11.69
N TRP A 113 -10.98 6.34 -10.70
CA TRP A 113 -12.01 5.55 -10.03
C TRP A 113 -13.09 5.08 -11.01
N SER A 114 -13.57 5.97 -11.89
CA SER A 114 -14.56 5.64 -12.93
C SER A 114 -14.07 4.51 -13.84
N SER A 115 -12.81 4.57 -14.29
CA SER A 115 -12.20 3.54 -15.15
C SER A 115 -12.04 2.20 -14.43
N LEU A 116 -11.63 2.22 -13.16
CA LEU A 116 -11.41 1.02 -12.37
C LEU A 116 -12.74 0.33 -12.03
N THR A 117 -13.74 1.08 -11.57
CA THR A 117 -15.05 0.52 -11.21
C THR A 117 -15.77 -0.06 -12.43
N ALA A 118 -15.67 0.60 -13.59
CA ALA A 118 -16.18 0.07 -14.84
C ALA A 118 -15.51 -1.25 -15.25
N GLU A 119 -14.22 -1.42 -14.98
CA GLU A 119 -13.50 -2.66 -15.27
C GLU A 119 -13.84 -3.78 -14.27
N VAL A 120 -13.87 -3.47 -12.97
CA VAL A 120 -14.23 -4.42 -11.91
C VAL A 120 -15.65 -4.95 -12.12
N ALA A 121 -16.58 -4.11 -12.59
CA ALA A 121 -17.94 -4.53 -12.93
C ALA A 121 -18.00 -5.54 -14.10
N LYS A 122 -17.02 -5.51 -15.03
CA LYS A 122 -16.92 -6.45 -16.16
C LYS A 122 -16.22 -7.74 -15.77
N SER A 123 -15.23 -7.65 -14.89
CA SER A 123 -14.38 -8.76 -14.48
C SER A 123 -13.93 -8.54 -13.05
N ALA A 124 -14.57 -9.23 -12.11
CA ALA A 124 -14.13 -9.21 -10.72
C ALA A 124 -12.69 -9.75 -10.66
N PRO A 125 -11.70 -8.97 -10.17
CA PRO A 125 -10.35 -9.50 -10.01
C PRO A 125 -10.39 -10.70 -9.04
N LYS A 126 -9.72 -11.79 -9.44
CA LYS A 126 -9.65 -13.01 -8.63
C LYS A 126 -8.97 -12.70 -7.29
N GLY A 127 -9.61 -13.05 -6.18
CA GLY A 127 -8.96 -13.06 -4.85
C GLY A 127 -9.35 -11.93 -3.88
N LEU A 128 -10.57 -11.40 -3.95
CA LEU A 128 -11.08 -10.47 -2.95
C LEU A 128 -11.68 -11.22 -1.74
N SER A 129 -10.92 -11.32 -0.67
CA SER A 129 -11.50 -11.31 0.68
C SER A 129 -11.37 -9.89 1.18
N LEU A 130 -12.48 -9.21 1.49
CA LEU A 130 -12.45 -8.03 2.35
C LEU A 130 -11.79 -8.45 3.68
N PRO A 131 -11.02 -7.59 4.37
CA PRO A 131 -10.69 -7.89 5.75
C PRO A 131 -12.00 -8.02 6.53
N VAL A 132 -12.14 -9.16 7.21
CA VAL A 132 -13.21 -9.37 8.20
C VAL A 132 -13.08 -8.24 9.23
N GLY A 133 -14.12 -7.42 9.36
CA GLY A 133 -14.27 -6.53 10.52
C GLY A 133 -14.22 -5.02 10.31
N SER A 134 -14.27 -4.46 9.10
CA SER A 134 -14.44 -3.00 8.97
C SER A 134 -15.48 -2.60 7.92
N SER A 135 -16.63 -2.15 8.43
CA SER A 135 -17.64 -1.34 7.78
C SER A 135 -17.08 0.01 7.33
N PHE A 136 -16.11 0.02 6.40
CA PHE A 136 -15.92 1.18 5.57
C PHE A 136 -17.05 1.16 4.54
N ARG A 137 -17.83 2.24 4.52
CA ARG A 137 -18.94 2.58 3.61
C ARG A 137 -18.94 1.86 2.25
N ASN A 138 -20.11 1.79 1.59
CA ASN A 138 -20.31 1.25 0.24
C ASN A 138 -19.38 1.80 -0.88
N ASP A 139 -18.45 2.70 -0.57
CA ASP A 139 -17.52 3.39 -1.47
C ASP A 139 -16.05 2.92 -1.34
N VAL A 140 -15.75 1.89 -0.53
CA VAL A 140 -14.38 1.36 -0.40
C VAL A 140 -14.25 -0.01 -1.07
N LEU A 141 -13.33 -0.10 -2.03
CA LEU A 141 -12.93 -1.34 -2.68
C LEU A 141 -11.57 -1.79 -2.14
N GLY A 142 -11.51 -2.93 -1.47
CA GLY A 142 -10.26 -3.55 -1.01
C GLY A 142 -9.80 -4.61 -1.99
N PHE A 143 -8.53 -4.57 -2.41
CA PHE A 143 -7.89 -5.50 -3.33
C PHE A 143 -6.60 -6.07 -2.72
N THR A 144 -6.16 -7.21 -3.25
CA THR A 144 -4.77 -7.64 -3.09
C THR A 144 -3.94 -7.21 -4.28
N LEU A 145 -2.74 -6.71 -4.04
CA LEU A 145 -1.76 -6.48 -5.09
C LEU A 145 -1.08 -7.78 -5.53
N ALA A 146 -1.18 -8.89 -4.81
CA ALA A 146 -0.47 -10.10 -5.20
C ALA A 146 -1.14 -10.82 -6.36
N ARG A 147 -0.33 -11.21 -7.34
CA ARG A 147 -0.74 -11.98 -8.51
C ARG A 147 -0.75 -13.49 -8.27
N ASN A 148 0.09 -13.96 -7.34
CA ASN A 148 0.26 -15.37 -7.03
C ASN A 148 -0.08 -15.68 -5.56
N SER A 149 -0.60 -16.88 -5.34
CA SER A 149 -0.74 -17.45 -4.00
C SER A 149 0.63 -17.75 -3.40
N VAL A 150 0.77 -17.50 -2.09
CA VAL A 150 1.93 -17.95 -1.33
C VAL A 150 1.64 -19.34 -0.77
N ARG A 151 2.49 -20.32 -1.06
CA ARG A 151 2.46 -21.68 -0.45
C ARG A 151 1.11 -22.41 -0.50
N GLY A 152 0.33 -22.23 -1.57
CA GLY A 152 -0.98 -22.87 -1.70
C GLY A 152 -2.09 -22.27 -0.82
N CYS A 153 -1.82 -21.16 -0.12
CA CYS A 153 -2.84 -20.37 0.57
C CYS A 153 -3.68 -19.59 -0.46
N LYS A 154 -5.01 -19.57 -0.27
CA LYS A 154 -5.98 -19.02 -1.23
C LYS A 154 -5.98 -17.49 -1.33
N ALA A 155 -5.20 -16.80 -0.51
CA ALA A 155 -5.08 -15.34 -0.49
C ALA A 155 -3.68 -14.94 -0.03
N THR A 156 -3.35 -13.65 -0.06
CA THR A 156 -2.15 -13.06 0.57
C THR A 156 -2.15 -13.14 2.09
N GLU A 157 -3.07 -13.92 2.65
CA GLU A 157 -3.26 -14.19 4.04
C GLU A 157 -2.61 -15.54 4.39
N ILE A 158 -1.57 -15.47 5.21
CA ILE A 158 -0.74 -16.60 5.60
C ILE A 158 -0.96 -16.83 7.09
N ALA A 159 -1.68 -17.89 7.42
CA ALA A 159 -1.85 -18.33 8.79
C ALA A 159 -0.59 -19.06 9.24
N VAL A 160 0.07 -18.52 10.27
CA VAL A 160 1.23 -19.15 10.92
C VAL A 160 0.76 -19.68 12.27
N PRO A 161 0.76 -21.01 12.47
CA PRO A 161 0.33 -21.63 13.72
C PRO A 161 1.05 -21.02 14.92
N ASN A 162 0.29 -20.73 15.99
CA ASN A 162 0.80 -20.14 17.24
C ASN A 162 1.47 -18.75 17.12
N PHE A 163 1.37 -18.11 15.95
CA PHE A 163 1.85 -16.74 15.75
C PHE A 163 0.68 -15.83 15.40
N GLY A 164 -0.10 -16.20 14.38
CA GLY A 164 -1.22 -15.41 13.91
C GLY A 164 -1.31 -15.39 12.39
N THR A 165 -1.99 -14.37 11.88
CA THR A 165 -2.30 -14.23 10.47
C THR A 165 -1.55 -13.05 9.87
N ILE A 166 -0.86 -13.30 8.76
CA ILE A 166 -0.08 -12.29 8.04
C ILE A 166 -0.81 -11.98 6.73
N SER A 167 -1.30 -10.76 6.55
CA SER A 167 -1.82 -10.25 5.27
C SER A 167 -0.74 -9.44 4.55
N LEU A 168 -0.54 -9.72 3.26
CA LEU A 168 0.43 -9.03 2.41
C LEU A 168 -0.23 -8.19 1.33
N ALA A 169 0.35 -7.02 1.08
CA ALA A 169 0.09 -6.15 -0.06
C ALA A 169 -1.40 -5.85 -0.33
N GLU A 170 -2.10 -5.36 0.69
CA GLU A 170 -3.49 -4.92 0.59
C GLU A 170 -3.56 -3.51 -0.01
N LEU A 171 -4.51 -3.29 -0.92
CA LEU A 171 -4.78 -2.01 -1.57
C LEU A 171 -6.23 -1.62 -1.33
N PHE A 172 -6.47 -0.50 -0.66
CA PHE A 172 -7.78 0.07 -0.43
C PHE A 172 -7.97 1.28 -1.34
N ILE A 173 -9.09 1.31 -2.05
CA ILE A 173 -9.40 2.33 -3.05
C ILE A 173 -10.77 2.92 -2.74
N THR A 174 -10.84 4.24 -2.77
CA THR A 174 -12.08 5.04 -2.74
C THR A 174 -12.12 5.96 -3.97
N PRO A 175 -13.21 6.69 -4.25
CA PRO A 175 -13.25 7.66 -5.34
C PRO A 175 -12.16 8.73 -5.25
N TYR A 176 -11.64 9.00 -4.05
CA TYR A 176 -10.71 10.08 -3.81
C TYR A 176 -9.36 9.62 -3.30
N SER A 177 -9.17 8.34 -2.97
CA SER A 177 -7.94 7.89 -2.34
C SER A 177 -7.53 6.48 -2.71
N ARG A 178 -6.21 6.25 -2.70
CA ARG A 178 -5.60 4.91 -2.69
C ARG A 178 -4.72 4.79 -1.46
N ARG A 179 -4.85 3.70 -0.73
CA ARG A 179 -4.03 3.35 0.43
C ARG A 179 -3.48 1.94 0.25
N ILE A 180 -2.18 1.77 0.43
CA ILE A 180 -1.52 0.47 0.42
C ILE A 180 -1.13 0.12 1.86
N SER A 181 -1.32 -1.13 2.25
CA SER A 181 -0.78 -1.77 3.44
C SER A 181 0.10 -2.94 3.00
N MET A 182 1.40 -2.85 3.24
CA MET A 182 2.34 -3.87 2.76
C MET A 182 2.31 -5.12 3.64
N ILE A 183 2.38 -4.98 4.96
CA ILE A 183 2.31 -6.10 5.89
C ILE A 183 1.31 -5.74 6.98
N ARG A 184 0.30 -6.58 7.17
CA ARG A 184 -0.54 -6.59 8.36
C ARG A 184 -0.37 -7.91 9.09
N ILE A 185 -0.18 -7.87 10.40
CA ILE A 185 -0.07 -9.05 11.25
C ILE A 185 -1.12 -8.95 12.34
N GLU A 186 -1.94 -9.99 12.47
CA GLU A 186 -2.92 -10.17 13.53
C GLU A 186 -2.47 -11.36 14.39
N LEU A 187 -2.05 -11.10 15.62
CA LEU A 187 -1.52 -12.12 16.52
C LEU A 187 -2.67 -12.94 17.12
N GLY A 188 -2.55 -14.27 17.08
CA GLY A 188 -3.60 -15.21 17.52
C GLY A 188 -3.70 -15.44 19.04
N CYS A 189 -3.33 -14.46 19.87
CA CYS A 189 -3.29 -14.56 21.34
C CYS A 189 -4.58 -13.96 21.97
N PRO A 190 -5.02 -14.35 23.18
CA PRO A 190 -6.13 -13.71 23.90
C PRO A 190 -5.98 -12.20 24.14
N GLU A 191 -4.76 -11.65 24.05
CA GLU A 191 -4.52 -10.21 23.99
C GLU A 191 -4.36 -9.81 22.51
N GLU A 192 -5.38 -9.17 21.96
CA GLU A 192 -5.44 -8.78 20.55
C GLU A 192 -4.28 -7.84 20.18
N GLY A 193 -3.34 -8.32 19.36
CA GLY A 193 -2.23 -7.53 18.84
C GLY A 193 -2.33 -7.39 17.33
N ARG A 194 -2.50 -6.16 16.84
CA ARG A 194 -2.49 -5.83 15.39
C ARG A 194 -1.31 -4.92 15.06
N LEU A 195 -0.50 -5.34 14.09
CA LEU A 195 0.60 -4.56 13.53
C LEU A 195 0.35 -4.30 12.05
N GLU A 196 0.54 -3.05 11.61
CA GLU A 196 0.57 -2.69 10.18
C GLU A 196 1.89 -1.98 9.88
N ALA A 197 2.61 -2.44 8.85
CA ALA A 197 3.89 -1.90 8.42
C ALA A 197 3.89 -1.65 6.90
N GLY A 198 4.50 -0.53 6.50
CA GLY A 198 4.55 -0.11 5.10
C GLY A 198 3.22 0.45 4.59
N GLY A 199 2.49 1.18 5.43
CA GLY A 199 1.28 1.89 5.04
C GLY A 199 1.56 3.22 4.36
N THR A 200 0.95 3.50 3.21
CA THR A 200 0.97 4.85 2.58
C THR A 200 -0.33 5.10 1.82
N GLY A 201 -0.76 6.36 1.73
CA GLY A 201 -1.96 6.73 0.99
C GLY A 201 -1.86 8.11 0.35
N GLY A 202 -2.65 8.32 -0.70
CA GLY A 202 -2.79 9.60 -1.38
C GLY A 202 -4.26 9.99 -1.51
N ASN A 203 -4.55 11.29 -1.43
CA ASN A 203 -5.88 11.86 -1.65
C ASN A 203 -5.87 12.72 -2.92
N GLY A 204 -6.97 12.67 -3.67
CA GLY A 204 -7.19 13.33 -4.96
C GLY A 204 -8.27 14.43 -4.94
N VAL A 205 -8.73 14.89 -3.78
CA VAL A 205 -9.66 16.04 -3.74
C VAL A 205 -8.98 17.34 -4.19
N GLY A 206 -9.62 18.05 -5.12
CA GLY A 206 -9.19 19.39 -5.55
C GLY A 206 -9.36 20.43 -4.44
N TRP A 207 -8.61 21.54 -4.55
CA TRP A 207 -8.88 22.74 -3.76
C TRP A 207 -10.19 23.40 -4.23
N PRO A 208 -11.05 23.92 -3.32
CA PRO A 208 -12.20 24.74 -3.69
C PRO A 208 -11.80 26.06 -4.34
#